data_AF-A0A968APB9-F1
#
_entry.id   AF-A0A968APB9-F1
#
_cell.length_a   1.000
_cell.length_b   1.000
_cell.length_c   1.000
_cell.angle_alpha   90.00
_cell.angle_beta   90.00
_cell.angle_gamma   90.00
#
_symmetry.space_group_name_H-M   'P 1'
#
loop_
_entity.id
_entity.type
_entity.pdbx_description
1 polymer ?
#
loop_
_entity_poly.entity_id
_entity_poly.type
_entity_poly.pdbx_seq_one_letter_code
_entity_poly.pdbx_strand_id
1 'polypeptide(L)'
;MNCHKCSAQLPKGAKFCPDCGAEVTAQKTVECKNCNTENPAQAKFCKSCGDALKKPTKKAPATKKLPLSNQYALLLSVAIIALIIAAIYYYIGFIKPVEGKQKVQQQQTRTVEEPNLNTSSGQMTQAPS
;
A
#
# COMPACT_ATOMS: atom_id res chain seq x y z
N MET A 1 -5.16 13.36 -45.48
CA MET A 1 -6.53 13.05 -45.01
C MET A 1 -7.06 14.24 -44.26
N ASN A 2 -8.39 14.39 -44.18
CA ASN A 2 -9.03 15.54 -43.54
C ASN A 2 -9.57 15.16 -42.18
N CYS A 3 -9.63 16.13 -41.26
CA CYS A 3 -10.23 15.93 -39.95
C CYS A 3 -11.72 15.61 -40.11
N HIS A 4 -12.20 14.52 -39.50
CA HIS A 4 -13.61 14.15 -39.55
C HIS A 4 -14.53 15.14 -38.79
N LYS A 5 -13.96 16.00 -37.94
CA LYS A 5 -14.71 16.96 -37.12
C LYS A 5 -14.79 18.36 -37.75
N CYS A 6 -13.68 18.87 -38.30
CA CYS A 6 -13.61 20.23 -38.84
C CYS A 6 -13.17 20.31 -40.31
N SER A 7 -12.92 19.16 -40.96
CA SER A 7 -12.48 19.06 -42.36
C SER A 7 -11.11 19.67 -42.70
N ALA A 8 -10.38 20.21 -41.71
CA ALA A 8 -9.03 20.73 -41.92
C ALA A 8 -8.05 19.63 -42.40
N GLN A 9 -7.06 20.03 -43.20
CA GLN A 9 -6.05 19.13 -43.74
C GLN A 9 -5.15 18.62 -42.61
N LEU A 10 -5.05 17.30 -42.44
CA LEU A 10 -4.22 16.71 -41.39
C LEU A 10 -2.79 16.42 -41.89
N PRO A 11 -1.75 16.79 -41.12
CA PRO A 11 -0.38 16.39 -41.44
C PRO A 11 -0.20 14.87 -41.30
N LYS A 12 0.82 14.32 -41.98
CA LYS A 12 1.12 12.87 -41.92
C LYS A 12 1.46 12.46 -40.48
N GLY A 13 0.81 11.41 -39.98
CA GLY A 13 1.07 10.89 -38.63
C GLY A 13 0.51 11.73 -37.47
N ALA A 14 -0.31 12.76 -37.76
CA ALA A 14 -0.97 13.54 -36.72
C ALA A 14 -1.83 12.63 -35.83
N LYS A 15 -1.66 12.72 -34.51
CA LYS A 15 -2.54 12.06 -33.52
C LYS A 15 -3.75 12.91 -33.15
N PHE A 16 -3.64 14.23 -33.29
CA PHE A 16 -4.70 15.19 -33.04
C PHE A 16 -4.73 16.23 -34.16
N CYS A 17 -5.90 16.79 -34.43
CA CYS A 17 -6.09 17.86 -35.39
C CYS A 17 -5.56 19.18 -34.80
N PRO A 18 -4.63 19.87 -35.48
CA PRO A 18 -4.08 21.13 -34.98
C PRO A 18 -5.12 22.25 -34.93
N ASP A 19 -6.16 22.20 -35.77
CA ASP A 19 -7.18 23.26 -35.86
C ASP A 19 -8.31 23.11 -34.83
N CYS A 20 -8.72 21.89 -34.50
CA CYS A 20 -9.90 21.67 -33.63
C CYS A 20 -9.66 20.73 -32.43
N GLY A 21 -8.43 20.22 -32.27
CA GLY A 21 -8.04 19.33 -31.18
C GLY A 21 -8.63 17.91 -31.26
N ALA A 22 -9.42 17.58 -32.28
CA ALA A 22 -10.01 16.24 -32.41
C ALA A 22 -8.95 15.16 -32.60
N GLU A 23 -9.11 14.02 -31.95
CA GLU A 23 -8.22 12.87 -32.15
C GLU A 23 -8.33 12.34 -33.58
N VAL A 24 -7.17 12.12 -34.18
CA VAL A 24 -7.04 11.58 -35.52
C VAL A 24 -6.87 10.07 -35.39
N THR A 25 -8.01 9.38 -35.37
CA THR A 25 -8.01 7.92 -35.43
C THR A 25 -7.89 7.48 -36.89
N ALA A 26 -6.90 6.63 -37.18
CA ALA A 26 -6.86 5.97 -38.49
C ALA A 26 -8.15 5.17 -38.65
N GLN A 27 -8.95 5.53 -39.66
CA GLN A 27 -10.19 4.83 -39.97
C GLN A 27 -9.85 3.37 -40.23
N LYS A 28 -10.16 2.49 -39.28
CA LYS A 28 -9.86 1.08 -39.40
C LYS A 28 -10.72 0.51 -40.53
N THR A 29 -10.09 -0.06 -41.55
CA THR A 29 -10.77 -0.78 -42.62
C THR A 29 -10.65 -2.29 -42.40
N VAL A 30 -11.55 -3.03 -43.05
CA VAL A 30 -11.54 -4.49 -43.14
C VAL A 30 -11.73 -4.87 -44.61
N GLU A 31 -10.91 -5.78 -45.09
CA GLU A 31 -11.01 -6.32 -46.44
C GLU A 31 -12.02 -7.48 -46.50
N CYS A 32 -12.89 -7.47 -47.50
CA CYS A 32 -13.84 -8.55 -47.71
C CYS A 32 -13.13 -9.80 -48.23
N LYS A 33 -13.28 -10.95 -47.56
CA LYS A 33 -12.65 -12.21 -47.98
C LYS A 33 -13.21 -12.83 -49.25
N ASN A 34 -14.37 -12.39 -49.72
CA ASN A 34 -14.97 -12.91 -50.96
C ASN A 34 -14.58 -12.07 -52.19
N CYS A 35 -14.55 -10.74 -52.08
CA CYS A 35 -14.32 -9.85 -53.23
C CYS A 35 -13.18 -8.83 -53.04
N ASN A 36 -12.43 -8.91 -51.95
CA ASN A 36 -11.29 -8.02 -51.61
C ASN A 36 -11.62 -6.52 -51.53
N THR A 37 -12.91 -6.16 -51.48
CA THR A 37 -13.31 -4.77 -51.29
C THR A 37 -12.97 -4.28 -49.89
N GLU A 38 -12.36 -3.09 -49.78
CA GLU A 38 -12.19 -2.40 -48.50
C GLU A 38 -13.51 -1.82 -47.97
N ASN A 39 -13.82 -2.20 -46.73
CA ASN A 39 -15.03 -1.79 -46.02
C ASN A 39 -14.65 -1.13 -44.68
N PRO A 40 -15.51 -0.24 -44.14
CA PRO A 40 -15.34 0.27 -42.78
C PRO A 40 -15.30 -0.89 -41.77
N ALA A 41 -14.45 -0.81 -40.74
CA ALA A 41 -14.38 -1.84 -39.70
C ALA A 41 -15.73 -2.10 -38.97
N GLN A 42 -16.66 -1.15 -39.03
CA GLN A 42 -17.98 -1.26 -38.39
C GLN A 42 -19.05 -1.84 -39.32
N ALA A 43 -18.74 -2.05 -40.61
CA ALA A 43 -19.68 -2.58 -41.59
C ALA A 43 -20.04 -4.04 -41.26
N LYS A 44 -21.34 -4.36 -41.29
CA LYS A 44 -21.86 -5.72 -41.08
C LYS A 44 -21.82 -6.55 -42.37
N PHE A 45 -21.95 -5.88 -43.51
CA PHE A 45 -22.01 -6.48 -44.84
C PHE A 45 -21.06 -5.75 -45.79
N CYS A 46 -20.54 -6.45 -46.79
CA CYS A 46 -19.69 -5.88 -47.81
C CYS A 46 -20.48 -4.94 -48.72
N LYS A 47 -19.97 -3.72 -48.91
CA LYS A 47 -20.60 -2.70 -49.78
C LYS A 47 -20.61 -3.05 -51.27
N SER A 48 -19.86 -4.07 -51.68
CA SER A 48 -19.73 -4.49 -53.08
C SER A 48 -20.46 -5.79 -53.37
N CYS A 49 -20.25 -6.85 -52.57
CA CYS A 49 -20.83 -8.17 -52.84
C CYS A 49 -21.95 -8.58 -51.87
N GLY A 50 -22.20 -7.82 -50.80
CA GLY A 50 -23.24 -8.13 -49.81
C GLY A 50 -22.86 -9.17 -48.75
N ASP A 51 -21.70 -9.84 -48.87
CA ASP A 51 -21.29 -10.84 -47.88
C ASP A 51 -21.16 -10.30 -46.47
N ALA A 52 -21.49 -11.15 -45.49
CA ALA A 52 -21.31 -10.84 -44.09
C ALA A 52 -19.82 -10.65 -43.75
N LEU A 53 -19.47 -9.47 -43.24
CA LEU A 53 -18.13 -9.19 -42.74
C LEU A 53 -18.06 -9.63 -41.28
N LYS A 54 -17.05 -10.44 -40.93
CA LYS A 54 -16.80 -10.78 -39.52
C LYS A 54 -16.54 -9.48 -38.76
N LYS A 55 -17.41 -9.15 -37.81
CA LYS A 55 -17.21 -8.00 -36.91
C LYS A 55 -15.76 -8.09 -36.41
N PRO A 56 -14.97 -7.01 -36.46
CA PRO A 56 -13.83 -6.94 -35.59
C PRO A 56 -14.41 -6.98 -34.19
N THR A 57 -14.41 -8.17 -33.58
CA THR A 57 -14.39 -8.30 -32.14
C THR A 57 -13.41 -7.23 -31.70
N LYS A 58 -13.86 -6.24 -30.94
CA LYS A 58 -12.96 -5.41 -30.16
C LYS A 58 -12.03 -6.43 -29.54
N LYS A 59 -10.80 -6.59 -30.06
CA LYS A 59 -9.77 -7.28 -29.31
C LYS A 59 -9.77 -6.41 -28.07
N ALA A 60 -10.30 -6.96 -26.97
CA ALA A 60 -10.11 -6.39 -25.65
C ALA A 60 -8.67 -5.89 -25.66
N PRO A 61 -8.44 -4.61 -25.32
CA PRO A 61 -7.11 -4.03 -25.41
C PRO A 61 -6.20 -5.08 -24.81
N ALA A 62 -5.27 -5.59 -25.63
CA ALA A 62 -4.33 -6.60 -25.20
C ALA A 62 -3.86 -6.07 -23.87
N THR A 63 -4.27 -6.77 -22.80
CA THR A 63 -3.82 -6.46 -21.46
C THR A 63 -2.33 -6.34 -21.67
N LYS A 64 -1.79 -5.12 -21.52
CA LYS A 64 -0.34 -5.00 -21.42
C LYS A 64 -0.05 -6.08 -20.41
N LYS A 65 0.69 -7.13 -20.80
CA LYS A 65 1.28 -8.00 -19.81
C LYS A 65 1.96 -6.99 -18.91
N LEU A 66 1.39 -6.75 -17.73
CA LEU A 66 1.96 -5.81 -16.78
C LEU A 66 3.38 -6.36 -16.63
N PRO A 67 4.42 -5.59 -17.01
CA PRO A 67 5.77 -6.13 -16.99
C PRO A 67 6.01 -6.63 -15.56
N LEU A 68 6.15 -7.95 -15.47
CA LEU A 68 6.17 -8.75 -14.26
C LEU A 68 7.54 -8.58 -13.56
N SER A 69 8.01 -7.35 -13.40
CA SER A 69 9.30 -7.03 -12.77
C SER A 69 9.13 -6.19 -11.52
N ASN A 70 8.07 -5.38 -11.43
CA ASN A 70 7.89 -4.45 -10.31
C ASN A 70 7.04 -4.99 -9.15
N GLN A 71 6.48 -6.19 -9.27
CA GLN A 71 5.76 -6.82 -8.16
C GLN A 71 6.71 -7.38 -7.09
N TYR A 72 7.94 -7.76 -7.47
CA TYR A 72 8.97 -8.19 -6.53
C TYR A 72 9.60 -7.02 -5.76
N ALA A 73 9.65 -5.81 -6.34
CA ALA A 73 10.19 -4.63 -5.66
C ALA A 73 9.38 -4.25 -4.40
N LEU A 74 8.05 -4.36 -4.46
CA LEU A 74 7.17 -4.11 -3.31
C LEU A 74 7.30 -5.19 -2.24
N LEU A 75 7.45 -6.46 -2.63
CA LEU A 75 7.63 -7.56 -1.69
C LEU A 75 8.99 -7.51 -0.98
N LEU A 76 10.06 -7.18 -1.73
CA LEU A 76 11.40 -7.01 -1.17
C LEU A 76 11.47 -5.81 -0.22
N SER A 77 10.80 -4.69 -0.52
CA SER A 77 10.78 -3.54 0.39
C SER A 77 10.07 -3.86 1.71
N VAL A 78 8.91 -4.54 1.68
CA VAL A 78 8.19 -4.96 2.88
C VAL A 78 9.00 -5.96 3.71
N ALA A 79 9.66 -6.92 3.06
CA ALA A 79 10.51 -7.89 3.75
C ALA A 79 11.72 -7.21 4.45
N ILE A 80 12.37 -6.27 3.78
CA ILE A 80 13.50 -5.50 4.36
C ILE A 80 13.02 -4.67 5.56
N ILE A 81 11.88 -4.00 5.45
CA ILE A 81 11.31 -3.22 6.57
C ILE A 81 11.00 -4.13 7.77
N ALA A 82 10.41 -5.30 7.54
CA ALA A 82 10.12 -6.26 8.60
C ALA A 82 11.39 -6.77 9.31
N LEU A 83 12.46 -7.04 8.55
CA LEU A 83 13.76 -7.46 9.12
C LEU A 83 14.42 -6.34 9.93
N ILE A 84 14.35 -5.09 9.46
CA ILE A 84 14.89 -3.93 10.19
C ILE A 84 14.11 -3.74 11.51
N ILE A 85 12.78 -3.82 11.47
CA ILE A 85 11.93 -3.71 12.66
C ILE A 85 12.26 -4.82 13.67
N ALA A 86 12.38 -6.06 13.21
CA ALA A 86 12.75 -7.19 14.07
C ALA A 86 14.14 -7.00 14.70
N ALA A 87 15.12 -6.52 13.94
CA ALA A 87 16.45 -6.21 14.45
C ALA A 87 16.44 -5.07 15.47
N ILE A 88 15.62 -4.03 15.26
CA ILE A 88 15.42 -2.93 16.22
C ILE A 88 14.79 -3.46 17.51
N TYR A 89 13.75 -4.29 17.42
CA TYR A 89 13.14 -4.91 18.60
C TYR A 89 14.11 -5.82 19.34
N TYR A 90 14.91 -6.60 18.61
CA TYR A 90 15.96 -7.43 19.20
C TYR A 90 17.00 -6.57 19.92
N TYR A 91 17.49 -5.51 19.27
CA TYR A 91 18.49 -4.59 19.84
C TYR A 91 17.96 -3.85 21.07
N ILE A 92 16.76 -3.26 21.01
CA ILE A 92 16.14 -2.56 22.14
C ILE A 92 15.77 -3.55 23.27
N GLY A 93 15.30 -4.75 22.92
CA GLY A 93 15.00 -5.82 23.88
C GLY A 93 16.25 -6.34 24.60
N PHE A 94 17.41 -6.28 23.95
CA PHE A 94 18.70 -6.65 24.52
C PHE A 94 19.30 -5.56 25.44
N ILE A 95 18.86 -4.29 25.30
CA ILE A 95 19.34 -3.13 26.09
C ILE A 95 18.58 -2.96 27.42
N LYS A 96 17.91 -4.01 27.94
CA LYS A 96 17.39 -3.99 29.31
C LYS A 96 17.71 -5.26 30.09
N PRO A 97 18.79 -5.29 30.88
CA PRO A 97 18.71 -5.94 32.18
C PRO A 97 17.83 -5.06 33.07
N VAL A 98 16.55 -5.43 33.23
CA VAL A 98 15.72 -4.87 34.32
C VAL A 98 16.19 -5.52 35.63
N GLU A 99 17.36 -5.11 36.12
CA GLU A 99 17.79 -5.38 37.49
C GLU A 99 17.06 -4.40 38.41
N GLY A 100 15.79 -4.69 38.65
CA GLY A 100 14.89 -3.91 39.49
C GLY A 100 14.24 -4.75 40.58
N LYS A 101 15.01 -5.56 41.31
CA LYS A 101 14.54 -6.26 42.53
C LYS A 101 15.61 -6.32 43.64
N GLN A 102 15.99 -5.16 44.16
CA GLN A 102 16.58 -4.97 45.48
C GLN A 102 16.45 -3.45 45.69
N LYS A 103 15.66 -2.89 46.59
CA LYS A 103 15.73 -3.02 48.05
C LYS A 103 14.38 -2.57 48.66
N VAL A 104 13.59 -3.49 49.20
CA VAL A 104 12.44 -3.18 50.09
C VAL A 104 12.49 -4.04 51.37
N GLN A 105 13.62 -4.66 51.71
CA GLN A 105 13.72 -5.61 52.83
C GLN A 105 14.79 -5.28 53.88
N GLN A 106 15.21 -4.01 54.01
CA GLN A 106 16.22 -3.60 55.02
C GLN A 106 15.66 -2.81 56.21
N GLN A 107 14.34 -2.68 56.38
CA GLN A 107 13.76 -1.98 57.55
C GLN A 107 13.28 -2.91 58.67
N GLN A 108 13.37 -4.24 58.55
CA GLN A 108 12.86 -5.16 59.56
C GLN A 108 13.90 -5.69 60.57
N THR A 109 15.13 -5.16 60.63
CA THR A 109 16.19 -5.66 61.54
C THR A 109 16.54 -4.72 62.71
N ARG A 110 15.61 -3.90 63.20
CA ARG A 110 15.81 -3.16 64.48
C ARG A 110 14.67 -3.40 65.46
N THR A 111 14.39 -4.66 65.76
CA THR A 111 13.44 -5.03 66.82
C THR A 111 13.88 -6.31 67.54
N VAL A 112 15.09 -6.32 68.12
CA VAL A 112 15.43 -7.20 69.25
C VAL A 112 16.49 -6.50 70.10
N GLU A 113 16.05 -5.81 71.16
CA GLU A 113 16.78 -5.74 72.43
C GLU A 113 15.75 -5.50 73.55
N GLU A 114 15.20 -6.60 74.05
CA GLU A 114 14.69 -6.76 75.44
C GLU A 114 15.90 -7.04 76.36
N PRO A 115 15.75 -7.11 77.70
CA PRO A 115 14.93 -6.33 78.62
C PRO A 115 15.84 -5.74 79.75
N ASN A 116 15.44 -4.65 80.42
CA ASN A 116 16.04 -4.35 81.73
C ASN A 116 14.99 -4.00 82.78
N LEU A 117 15.29 -4.52 83.95
CA LEU A 117 14.46 -4.90 85.06
C LEU A 117 14.87 -4.02 86.24
N ASN A 118 14.02 -3.07 86.63
CA ASN A 118 13.95 -2.54 87.99
C ASN A 118 12.69 -1.68 88.09
N THR A 119 11.65 -2.10 88.83
CA THR A 119 11.62 -2.18 90.30
C THR A 119 12.03 -0.86 90.93
N SER A 120 11.04 -0.04 91.29
CA SER A 120 10.79 0.31 92.69
C SER A 120 9.68 1.37 92.81
N SER A 121 8.59 0.97 93.47
CA SER A 121 7.96 1.70 94.59
C SER A 121 7.47 3.15 94.31
N GLY A 122 6.19 3.49 94.27
CA GLY A 122 5.14 3.08 95.20
C GLY A 122 5.31 3.77 96.55
N GLN A 123 4.76 4.98 96.71
CA GLN A 123 4.29 5.61 97.97
C GLN A 123 3.83 7.05 97.63
N MET A 124 2.53 7.34 97.51
CA MET A 124 1.57 7.61 98.59
C MET A 124 2.12 8.56 99.65
N THR A 125 1.61 9.79 99.69
CA THR A 125 0.74 10.27 100.80
C THR A 125 0.20 11.67 100.51
N GLN A 126 -1.11 11.79 100.69
CA GLN A 126 -1.88 13.02 100.88
C GLN A 126 -1.58 13.61 102.27
N ALA A 127 -1.82 14.90 102.48
CA ALA A 127 -2.46 15.39 103.71
C ALA A 127 -2.91 16.87 103.58
N PRO A 128 -3.95 17.28 104.32
CA PRO A 128 -4.73 18.50 104.07
C PRO A 128 -4.45 19.64 105.06
N SER A 129 -5.00 20.82 104.78
CA SER A 129 -5.94 21.60 105.62
C SER A 129 -6.14 23.01 105.07
#